data_AF-A0A9R0Y890-F1
#
_entry.id   AF-A0A9R0Y890-F1
#
_cell.length_a   1.000
_cell.length_b   1.000
_cell.length_c   1.000
_cell.angle_alpha   90.00
_cell.angle_beta   90.00
_cell.angle_gamma   90.00
#
_symmetry.space_group_name_H-M   'P 1'
#
loop_
_entity.id
_entity.type
_entity.pdbx_description
1 polymer ?
#
loop_
_entity_poly.entity_id
_entity_poly.type
_entity_poly.pdbx_seq_one_letter_code
_entity_poly.pdbx_strand_id
1 'polypeptide(L)'
;MLVPFWITGVNQCLQNACSASNISSCKVFRDCGLNFDIGGQNEQISQQWFNEPASTACFDTGNDTNFQYGIYQQAVLLATKHSAVTRYVYSLFWGFQQISTLAGNLIPSYFEGEVLFTMAIVGLGLLLFALLIGNMQNFLQALGSRKLEMQLRRRDVEQWMSHRRLPEDLRRRVRHAERFTWAATQGVNEEELLSNLPEDIQRDIRRHFFRFLNRVRLFTLMDWPILDAICDKLRQNLYISGSDILYQGGPVDKMIFIVRGKLESISADGSRAPLQDGDVCGEELLTWYLEHSSTNKDGGKSRFHGMRLVAIRTVRCLTNVEAFVLRASDLEQVTGQFARFLRNPRVQGAIRYESPYWRTIAAARIQVAWRYRKRRLKRAEKSRPSEEPGRIPGTCSQYAFQPGQRG
;
A
#
# COMPACT_ATOMS: atom_id res chain seq x y z
N MET A 1 26.46 -14.08 -40.36
CA MET A 1 27.08 -15.31 -39.78
C MET A 1 26.86 -16.56 -40.64
N LEU A 2 25.83 -16.63 -41.50
CA LEU A 2 25.69 -17.70 -42.52
C LEU A 2 26.71 -17.62 -43.66
N VAL A 3 27.27 -16.44 -43.91
CA VAL A 3 28.10 -16.10 -45.08
C VAL A 3 29.26 -17.07 -45.36
N PRO A 4 30.05 -17.53 -44.37
CA PRO A 4 31.22 -18.38 -44.66
C PRO A 4 30.86 -19.77 -45.16
N PHE A 5 29.76 -20.35 -44.66
CA PHE A 5 29.43 -21.76 -44.87
C PHE A 5 28.65 -22.04 -46.16
N TRP A 6 27.76 -21.13 -46.59
CA TRP A 6 27.13 -21.29 -47.91
C TRP A 6 28.13 -21.02 -49.04
N ILE A 7 29.09 -20.10 -48.86
CA ILE A 7 30.18 -19.86 -49.82
C ILE A 7 31.02 -21.12 -50.01
N THR A 8 31.29 -21.87 -48.93
CA THR A 8 31.99 -23.15 -49.02
C THR A 8 31.18 -24.20 -49.77
N GLY A 9 29.85 -24.25 -49.58
CA GLY A 9 28.96 -25.11 -50.35
C GLY A 9 28.91 -24.78 -51.85
N VAL A 10 28.79 -23.50 -52.20
CA VAL A 10 28.81 -23.04 -53.60
C VAL A 10 30.19 -23.27 -54.23
N ASN A 11 31.28 -23.03 -53.50
CA ASN A 11 32.63 -23.33 -53.98
C ASN A 11 32.84 -24.82 -54.24
N GLN A 12 32.27 -25.70 -53.40
CA GLN A 12 32.32 -27.14 -53.60
C GLN A 12 31.53 -27.56 -54.86
N CYS A 13 30.35 -26.98 -55.09
CA CYS A 13 29.59 -27.23 -56.32
C CYS A 13 30.35 -26.75 -57.56
N LEU A 14 30.90 -25.53 -57.54
CA LEU A 14 31.70 -24.98 -58.64
C LEU A 14 32.95 -25.82 -58.89
N GLN A 15 33.58 -26.37 -57.85
CA GLN A 15 34.73 -27.27 -57.98
C GLN A 15 34.34 -28.59 -58.67
N ASN A 16 33.19 -29.17 -58.31
CA ASN A 16 32.66 -30.37 -58.95
C ASN A 16 32.29 -30.10 -60.42
N ALA A 17 31.60 -29.00 -60.71
CA ALA A 17 31.26 -28.58 -62.08
C ALA A 17 32.52 -28.34 -62.94
N CYS A 18 33.55 -27.73 -62.35
CA CYS A 18 34.83 -27.48 -63.00
C CYS A 18 35.54 -28.77 -63.38
N SER A 19 35.55 -29.75 -62.47
CA SER A 19 36.18 -31.06 -62.68
C SER A 19 35.47 -31.91 -63.74
N ALA A 20 34.17 -31.66 -63.95
CA ALA A 20 33.37 -32.31 -64.98
C ALA A 20 33.44 -31.60 -66.34
N SER A 21 33.91 -30.34 -66.38
CA SER A 21 33.98 -29.53 -67.60
C SER A 21 35.32 -29.71 -68.35
N ASN A 22 35.30 -29.54 -69.67
CA ASN A 22 36.52 -29.54 -70.51
C ASN A 22 37.20 -28.15 -70.60
N ILE A 23 36.86 -27.19 -69.73
CA ILE A 23 37.37 -25.82 -69.78
C ILE A 23 38.70 -25.74 -69.00
N SER A 24 39.82 -25.57 -69.72
CA SER A 24 41.19 -25.65 -69.18
C SER A 24 41.60 -24.53 -68.20
N SER A 25 40.77 -23.52 -67.97
CA SER A 25 41.05 -22.38 -67.06
C SER A 25 39.99 -22.13 -65.99
N CYS A 26 39.03 -23.05 -65.81
CA CYS A 26 37.90 -22.85 -64.91
C CYS A 26 38.30 -22.60 -63.43
N LYS A 27 39.43 -23.17 -62.96
CA LYS A 27 39.94 -22.98 -61.58
C LYS A 27 40.25 -21.50 -61.25
N VAL A 28 40.64 -20.70 -62.24
CA VAL A 28 40.99 -19.29 -62.07
C VAL A 28 39.76 -18.42 -61.79
N PHE A 29 38.61 -18.78 -62.39
CA PHE A 29 37.37 -18.02 -62.28
C PHE A 29 36.60 -18.33 -60.98
N ARG A 30 36.88 -19.47 -60.34
CA ARG A 30 36.29 -19.85 -59.05
C ARG A 30 36.76 -18.97 -57.89
N ASP A 31 38.04 -18.61 -57.86
CA ASP A 31 38.67 -17.97 -56.68
C ASP A 31 38.67 -16.42 -56.75
N CYS A 32 37.76 -15.81 -57.53
CA CYS A 32 37.65 -14.35 -57.73
C CYS A 32 38.99 -13.63 -57.99
N GLY A 33 39.93 -14.29 -58.68
CA GLY A 33 41.09 -13.64 -59.30
C GLY A 33 42.05 -12.90 -58.36
N LEU A 34 42.39 -13.46 -57.19
CA LEU A 34 43.30 -12.79 -56.24
C LEU A 34 44.76 -12.65 -56.71
N ASN A 35 45.16 -13.13 -57.90
CA ASN A 35 46.52 -12.96 -58.42
C ASN A 35 46.64 -13.29 -59.93
N PHE A 36 45.96 -12.57 -60.84
CA PHE A 36 46.24 -12.72 -62.28
C PHE A 36 45.94 -11.46 -63.09
N ASP A 37 46.94 -10.97 -63.85
CA ASP A 37 46.80 -9.85 -64.77
C ASP A 37 45.81 -10.19 -65.90
N ILE A 38 44.84 -9.29 -66.09
CA ILE A 38 43.67 -9.48 -66.96
C ILE A 38 44.05 -9.15 -68.41
N GLY A 39 44.41 -10.17 -69.18
CA GLY A 39 44.49 -10.11 -70.64
C GLY A 39 43.14 -10.44 -71.31
N GLY A 40 42.79 -9.74 -72.40
CA GLY A 40 41.48 -9.78 -73.06
C GLY A 40 40.99 -11.14 -73.62
N GLN A 41 41.83 -12.17 -73.67
CA GLN A 41 41.37 -13.54 -74.01
C GLN A 41 40.65 -14.24 -72.84
N ASN A 42 40.82 -13.77 -71.61
CA ASN A 42 40.18 -14.37 -70.43
C ASN A 42 38.73 -13.92 -70.20
N GLU A 43 38.30 -12.81 -70.82
CA GLU A 43 36.93 -12.31 -70.67
C GLU A 43 35.92 -13.20 -71.41
N GLN A 44 36.29 -13.69 -72.60
CA GLN A 44 35.48 -14.65 -73.36
C GLN A 44 35.39 -16.01 -72.65
N ILE A 45 36.49 -16.50 -72.09
CA ILE A 45 36.51 -17.78 -71.36
C ILE A 45 35.75 -17.67 -70.03
N SER A 46 35.82 -16.50 -69.37
CA SER A 46 35.01 -16.18 -68.20
C SER A 46 33.53 -16.22 -68.53
N GLN A 47 33.10 -15.56 -69.60
CA GLN A 47 31.71 -15.60 -70.04
C GLN A 47 31.27 -17.00 -70.49
N GLN A 48 32.14 -17.78 -71.12
CA GLN A 48 31.86 -19.19 -71.42
C GLN A 48 31.64 -20.01 -70.14
N TRP A 49 32.47 -19.81 -69.11
CA TRP A 49 32.32 -20.49 -67.82
C TRP A 49 31.03 -20.08 -67.08
N PHE A 50 30.68 -18.79 -67.08
CA PHE A 50 29.45 -18.31 -66.43
C PHE A 50 28.17 -18.67 -67.20
N ASN A 51 28.27 -18.96 -68.49
CA ASN A 51 27.14 -19.39 -69.33
C ASN A 51 27.03 -20.94 -69.43
N GLU A 52 28.01 -21.69 -68.89
CA GLU A 52 27.99 -23.14 -68.88
C GLU A 52 26.83 -23.66 -67.99
N PRO A 53 26.01 -24.62 -68.46
CA PRO A 53 24.89 -25.17 -67.70
C PRO A 53 25.32 -25.78 -66.36
N ALA A 54 26.51 -26.39 -66.28
CA ALA A 54 27.03 -26.95 -65.04
C ALA A 54 27.40 -25.90 -63.98
N SER A 55 27.83 -24.70 -64.40
CA SER A 55 28.20 -23.59 -63.52
C SER A 55 26.97 -22.82 -63.04
N THR A 56 26.05 -22.54 -63.97
CA THR A 56 24.76 -21.89 -63.66
C THR A 56 23.87 -22.73 -62.74
N ALA A 57 23.92 -24.06 -62.88
CA ALA A 57 23.26 -25.00 -61.98
C ALA A 57 23.71 -24.86 -60.50
N CYS A 58 24.91 -24.36 -60.22
CA CYS A 58 25.33 -24.12 -58.83
C CYS A 58 24.62 -22.93 -58.17
N PHE A 59 23.97 -22.06 -58.95
CA PHE A 59 23.23 -20.89 -58.45
C PHE A 59 21.70 -21.04 -58.58
N ASP A 60 21.23 -22.06 -59.31
CA ASP A 60 19.81 -22.41 -59.42
C ASP A 60 19.53 -23.68 -58.61
N THR A 61 18.78 -23.53 -57.53
CA THR A 61 18.45 -24.62 -56.60
C THR A 61 17.03 -25.16 -56.81
N GLY A 62 16.35 -24.74 -57.89
CA GLY A 62 14.97 -25.08 -58.20
C GLY A 62 14.76 -26.38 -59.00
N ASN A 63 15.77 -26.84 -59.75
CA ASN A 63 15.65 -27.99 -60.67
C ASN A 63 16.82 -28.97 -60.49
N ASP A 64 16.57 -30.17 -59.95
CA ASP A 64 17.40 -31.39 -60.04
C ASP A 64 18.91 -31.18 -60.28
N THR A 65 19.57 -30.48 -59.36
CA THR A 65 21.03 -30.40 -59.34
C THR A 65 21.58 -31.47 -58.41
N ASN A 66 22.63 -32.17 -58.83
CA ASN A 66 23.30 -33.27 -58.10
C ASN A 66 23.85 -32.88 -56.71
N PHE A 67 23.67 -31.64 -56.24
CA PHE A 67 24.25 -31.12 -55.00
C PHE A 67 23.16 -30.70 -54.00
N GLN A 68 23.08 -31.42 -52.88
CA GLN A 68 22.14 -31.12 -51.80
C GLN A 68 22.66 -29.99 -50.91
N TYR A 69 22.17 -28.76 -51.15
CA TYR A 69 22.53 -27.56 -50.39
C TYR A 69 21.97 -27.47 -48.97
N GLY A 70 21.05 -28.36 -48.58
CA GLY A 70 20.49 -28.43 -47.22
C GLY A 70 19.96 -27.08 -46.72
N ILE A 71 20.40 -26.65 -45.55
CA ILE A 71 19.98 -25.39 -44.91
C ILE A 71 20.35 -24.12 -45.70
N TYR A 72 21.26 -24.23 -46.68
CA TYR A 72 21.75 -23.09 -47.45
C TYR A 72 20.98 -22.84 -48.75
N GLN A 73 20.03 -23.70 -49.12
CA GLN A 73 19.27 -23.59 -50.38
C GLN A 73 18.63 -22.20 -50.55
N GLN A 74 17.95 -21.70 -49.51
CA GLN A 74 17.32 -20.38 -49.52
C GLN A 74 18.35 -19.23 -49.55
N ALA A 75 19.54 -19.44 -48.98
CA ALA A 75 20.61 -18.44 -48.98
C ALA A 75 21.24 -18.27 -50.38
N VAL A 76 21.39 -19.37 -51.13
CA VAL A 76 21.87 -19.35 -52.53
C VAL A 76 20.90 -18.57 -53.42
N LEU A 77 19.60 -18.87 -53.34
CA LEU A 77 18.54 -18.14 -54.05
C LEU A 77 18.46 -16.66 -53.68
N LEU A 78 18.78 -16.30 -52.45
CA LEU A 78 18.77 -14.91 -51.99
C LEU A 78 19.99 -14.12 -52.51
N ALA A 79 21.13 -14.79 -52.69
CA ALA A 79 22.35 -14.18 -53.22
C ALA A 79 22.21 -13.76 -54.69
N THR A 80 21.36 -14.44 -55.47
CA THR A 80 21.10 -14.11 -56.88
C THR A 80 20.14 -12.93 -57.06
N LYS A 81 19.45 -12.46 -56.00
CA LYS A 81 18.56 -11.29 -56.06
C LYS A 81 19.36 -9.98 -56.04
N HIS A 82 19.05 -9.01 -56.90
CA HIS A 82 19.81 -7.74 -57.01
C HIS A 82 19.55 -6.72 -55.88
N SER A 83 18.42 -6.77 -55.18
CA SER A 83 18.04 -5.77 -54.19
C SER A 83 18.66 -6.03 -52.81
N ALA A 84 19.47 -5.09 -52.31
CA ALA A 84 20.08 -5.17 -50.98
C ALA A 84 19.04 -5.24 -49.85
N VAL A 85 17.91 -4.52 -49.99
CA VAL A 85 16.83 -4.50 -49.00
C VAL A 85 16.20 -5.89 -48.85
N THR A 86 15.94 -6.58 -49.97
CA THR A 86 15.37 -7.93 -49.95
C THR A 86 16.33 -8.92 -49.28
N ARG A 87 17.63 -8.83 -49.57
CA ARG A 87 18.67 -9.65 -48.91
C ARG A 87 18.66 -9.43 -47.39
N TYR A 88 18.59 -8.17 -46.95
CA TYR A 88 18.57 -7.83 -45.52
C TYR A 88 17.30 -8.35 -44.82
N VAL A 89 16.11 -8.05 -45.34
CA VAL A 89 14.83 -8.44 -44.71
C VAL A 89 14.69 -9.96 -44.64
N TYR A 90 15.04 -10.69 -45.69
CA TYR A 90 15.00 -12.16 -45.65
C TYR A 90 16.04 -12.74 -44.69
N SER A 91 17.23 -12.14 -44.59
CA SER A 91 18.24 -12.59 -43.62
C SER A 91 17.79 -12.37 -42.17
N LEU A 92 17.11 -11.25 -41.88
CA LEU A 92 16.49 -10.98 -40.58
C LEU A 92 15.35 -11.94 -40.27
N PHE A 93 14.47 -12.18 -41.25
CA PHE A 93 13.37 -13.13 -41.12
C PHE A 93 13.89 -14.54 -40.80
N TRP A 94 14.91 -15.00 -41.53
CA TRP A 94 15.57 -16.28 -41.27
C TRP A 94 16.13 -16.32 -39.85
N GLY A 95 16.85 -15.28 -39.40
CA GLY A 95 17.37 -15.22 -38.03
C GLY A 95 16.27 -15.24 -36.95
N PHE A 96 15.17 -14.52 -37.17
CA PHE A 96 14.03 -14.48 -36.25
C PHE A 96 13.32 -15.83 -36.14
N GLN A 97 13.19 -16.56 -37.26
CA GLN A 97 12.65 -17.91 -37.30
C GLN A 97 13.46 -18.87 -36.41
N GLN A 98 14.79 -18.76 -36.46
CA GLN A 98 15.69 -19.61 -35.68
C GLN A 98 15.63 -19.32 -34.18
N ILE A 99 15.52 -18.05 -33.80
CA ILE A 99 15.43 -17.63 -32.40
C ILE A 99 14.07 -18.02 -31.79
N SER A 100 13.00 -17.94 -32.58
CA SER A 100 11.64 -18.17 -32.09
C SER A 100 11.30 -19.64 -31.89
N THR A 101 12.14 -20.59 -32.36
CA THR A 101 11.89 -22.05 -32.40
C THR A 101 10.60 -22.50 -33.12
N LEU A 102 9.75 -21.56 -33.48
CA LEU A 102 8.49 -21.73 -34.18
C LEU A 102 8.80 -21.74 -35.68
N ALA A 103 8.79 -22.95 -36.27
CA ALA A 103 8.72 -23.19 -37.71
C ALA A 103 10.00 -23.14 -38.56
N GLY A 104 11.19 -23.33 -37.99
CA GLY A 104 12.40 -23.65 -38.79
C GLY A 104 12.60 -25.15 -38.95
N ASN A 105 12.14 -25.76 -40.06
CA ASN A 105 12.62 -27.11 -40.44
C ASN A 105 14.02 -26.96 -41.05
N LEU A 106 15.05 -26.84 -40.21
CA LEU A 106 16.43 -26.98 -40.67
C LEU A 106 16.67 -28.46 -40.89
N ILE A 107 16.70 -28.82 -42.17
CA ILE A 107 17.06 -30.17 -42.60
C ILE A 107 18.51 -30.06 -43.05
N PRO A 108 19.49 -30.42 -42.18
CA PRO A 108 20.89 -30.40 -42.57
C PRO A 108 21.14 -31.45 -43.64
N SER A 109 22.06 -31.17 -44.57
CA SER A 109 22.69 -32.19 -45.41
C SER A 109 23.62 -33.09 -44.56
N TYR A 110 24.20 -34.13 -45.16
CA TYR A 110 25.13 -35.06 -44.49
C TYR A 110 26.52 -34.44 -44.19
N PHE A 111 26.66 -33.12 -44.26
CA PHE A 111 27.91 -32.41 -43.98
C PHE A 111 28.06 -32.14 -42.48
N GLU A 112 29.13 -32.64 -41.87
CA GLU A 112 29.35 -32.55 -40.41
C GLU A 112 29.32 -31.11 -39.88
N GLY A 113 29.87 -30.15 -40.63
CA GLY A 113 29.86 -28.74 -40.24
C GLY A 113 28.46 -28.11 -40.23
N GLU A 114 27.56 -28.59 -41.09
CA GLU A 114 26.17 -28.14 -41.15
C GLU A 114 25.37 -28.65 -39.95
N VAL A 115 25.62 -29.91 -39.56
CA VAL A 115 25.00 -30.53 -38.38
C VAL A 115 25.46 -29.83 -37.09
N LEU A 116 26.76 -29.56 -36.92
CA LEU A 116 27.25 -28.84 -35.73
C LEU A 116 26.72 -27.40 -35.65
N PHE A 117 26.66 -26.70 -36.78
CA PHE A 117 26.13 -25.34 -36.85
C PHE A 117 24.63 -25.29 -36.53
N THR A 118 23.85 -26.23 -37.07
CA THR A 118 22.40 -26.34 -36.78
C THR A 118 22.15 -26.68 -35.31
N MET A 119 22.91 -27.60 -34.72
CA MET A 119 22.86 -27.88 -33.28
C MET A 119 23.15 -26.64 -32.44
N ALA A 120 24.18 -25.86 -32.78
CA ALA A 120 24.55 -24.64 -32.06
C ALA A 120 23.47 -23.56 -32.13
N ILE A 121 22.89 -23.31 -33.32
CA ILE A 121 21.83 -22.32 -33.50
C ILE A 121 20.56 -22.73 -32.77
N VAL A 122 20.15 -24.00 -32.87
CA VAL A 122 18.97 -24.50 -32.16
C VAL A 122 19.19 -24.43 -30.65
N GLY A 123 20.37 -24.81 -30.15
CA GLY A 123 20.73 -24.68 -28.74
C GLY A 123 20.71 -23.24 -28.24
N LEU A 124 21.27 -22.30 -29.01
CA LEU A 124 21.26 -20.87 -28.68
C LEU A 124 19.83 -20.30 -28.70
N GLY A 125 19.02 -20.67 -29.70
CA GLY A 125 17.62 -20.27 -29.81
C GLY A 125 16.79 -20.74 -28.61
N LEU A 126 16.92 -22.01 -28.24
CA LEU A 126 16.27 -22.59 -27.05
C LEU A 126 16.69 -21.87 -25.76
N LEU A 127 17.98 -21.57 -25.59
CA LEU A 127 18.49 -20.84 -24.43
C LEU A 127 17.88 -19.44 -24.34
N LEU A 128 17.89 -18.68 -25.45
CA LEU A 128 17.33 -17.33 -25.51
C LEU A 128 15.81 -17.35 -25.24
N PHE A 129 15.09 -18.32 -25.80
CA PHE A 129 13.66 -18.47 -25.59
C PHE A 129 13.33 -18.82 -24.12
N ALA A 130 14.08 -19.72 -23.51
CA ALA A 130 13.95 -20.05 -22.08
C ALA A 130 14.21 -18.84 -21.18
N LEU A 131 15.24 -18.04 -21.47
CA LEU A 131 15.52 -16.79 -20.75
C LEU A 131 14.40 -15.76 -20.92
N LEU A 132 13.84 -15.63 -22.13
CA LEU A 132 12.73 -14.72 -22.39
C LEU A 132 11.48 -15.13 -21.58
N ILE A 133 11.14 -16.43 -21.57
CA ILE A 133 10.03 -16.96 -20.76
C ILE A 133 10.28 -16.69 -19.27
N GLY A 134 11.49 -16.99 -18.76
CA GLY A 134 11.82 -16.77 -17.35
C GLY A 134 11.73 -15.29 -16.96
N ASN A 135 12.24 -14.39 -17.79
CA ASN A 135 12.16 -12.95 -17.57
C ASN A 135 10.70 -12.44 -17.63
N MET A 136 9.92 -12.93 -18.60
CA MET A 136 8.50 -12.58 -18.73
C MET A 136 7.71 -13.07 -17.51
N GLN A 137 7.97 -14.27 -17.03
CA GLN A 137 7.35 -14.82 -15.83
C GLN A 137 7.70 -13.99 -14.59
N ASN A 138 8.97 -13.64 -14.39
CA ASN A 138 9.40 -12.78 -13.29
C ASN A 138 8.75 -11.39 -13.35
N PHE A 139 8.68 -10.79 -14.54
CA PHE A 139 8.02 -9.50 -14.75
C PHE A 139 6.52 -9.56 -14.43
N LEU A 140 5.81 -10.59 -14.92
CA LEU A 140 4.39 -10.80 -14.64
C LEU A 140 4.14 -11.06 -13.14
N GLN A 141 5.02 -11.82 -12.48
CA GLN A 141 4.96 -12.03 -11.04
C GLN A 141 5.20 -10.73 -10.27
N ALA A 142 6.15 -9.89 -10.69
CA ALA A 142 6.39 -8.59 -10.08
C ALA A 142 5.16 -7.67 -10.17
N LEU A 143 4.53 -7.59 -11.36
CA LEU A 143 3.29 -6.84 -11.56
C LEU A 143 2.11 -7.41 -10.75
N GLY A 144 2.02 -8.73 -10.63
CA GLY A 144 0.94 -9.43 -9.94
C GLY A 144 1.14 -9.56 -8.43
N SER A 145 2.32 -9.28 -7.91
CA SER A 145 2.74 -9.56 -6.53
C SER A 145 1.75 -9.04 -5.48
N ARG A 146 1.37 -7.76 -5.56
CA ARG A 146 0.39 -7.14 -4.64
C ARG A 146 -1.00 -7.75 -4.73
N LYS A 147 -1.44 -8.09 -5.94
CA LYS A 147 -2.75 -8.73 -6.14
C LYS A 147 -2.74 -10.16 -5.58
N LEU A 148 -1.66 -10.88 -5.80
CA LEU A 148 -1.46 -12.23 -5.28
C LEU A 148 -1.39 -12.22 -3.75
N GLU A 149 -0.64 -11.29 -3.17
CA GLU A 149 -0.56 -11.08 -1.71
C GLU A 149 -1.94 -10.86 -1.09
N MET A 150 -2.75 -9.97 -1.68
CA MET A 150 -4.13 -9.74 -1.23
C MET A 150 -5.00 -11.00 -1.35
N GLN A 151 -4.85 -11.75 -2.44
CA GLN A 151 -5.61 -12.98 -2.64
C GLN A 151 -5.24 -14.08 -1.65
N LEU A 152 -3.94 -14.25 -1.38
CA LEU A 152 -3.43 -15.20 -0.38
C LEU A 152 -3.94 -14.84 1.01
N ARG A 153 -3.75 -13.59 1.44
CA ARG A 153 -4.26 -13.10 2.73
C ARG A 153 -5.76 -13.28 2.87
N ARG A 154 -6.55 -12.97 1.83
CA ARG A 154 -8.00 -13.18 1.83
C ARG A 154 -8.36 -14.66 1.99
N ARG A 155 -7.64 -15.56 1.32
CA ARG A 155 -7.86 -17.01 1.44
C ARG A 155 -7.56 -17.48 2.85
N ASP A 156 -6.45 -17.05 3.44
CA ASP A 156 -6.04 -17.42 4.79
C ASP A 156 -7.06 -16.96 5.83
N VAL A 157 -7.54 -15.72 5.71
CA VAL A 157 -8.59 -15.17 6.59
C VAL A 157 -9.90 -15.96 6.45
N GLU A 158 -10.34 -16.28 5.23
CA GLU A 158 -11.56 -17.09 5.03
C GLU A 158 -11.42 -18.51 5.60
N GLN A 159 -10.26 -19.14 5.40
CA GLN A 159 -9.97 -20.46 5.94
C GLN A 159 -9.95 -20.44 7.47
N TRP A 160 -9.33 -19.43 8.07
CA TRP A 160 -9.33 -19.22 9.51
C TRP A 160 -10.76 -19.01 10.06
N MET A 161 -11.57 -18.18 9.41
CA MET A 161 -12.97 -17.93 9.81
C MET A 161 -13.82 -19.20 9.73
N SER A 162 -13.62 -20.00 8.67
CA SER A 162 -14.31 -21.28 8.47
C SER A 162 -13.92 -22.28 9.55
N HIS A 163 -12.61 -22.42 9.82
CA HIS A 163 -12.09 -23.31 10.85
C HIS A 163 -12.61 -22.96 12.26
N ARG A 164 -12.74 -21.67 12.58
CA ARG A 164 -13.30 -21.17 13.84
C ARG A 164 -14.84 -21.16 13.89
N ARG A 165 -15.52 -21.56 12.81
CA ARG A 165 -16.99 -21.59 12.68
C ARG A 165 -17.65 -20.27 13.07
N LEU A 166 -17.09 -19.14 12.60
CA LEU A 166 -17.64 -17.83 12.91
C LEU A 166 -19.04 -17.64 12.28
N PRO A 167 -19.98 -16.96 12.97
CA PRO A 167 -21.28 -16.65 12.40
C PRO A 167 -21.17 -15.68 11.21
N GLU A 168 -22.10 -15.75 10.26
CA GLU A 168 -22.00 -15.03 8.99
C GLU A 168 -21.95 -13.50 9.15
N ASP A 169 -22.63 -12.96 10.17
CA ASP A 169 -22.57 -11.52 10.47
C ASP A 169 -21.15 -11.08 10.89
N LEU A 170 -20.46 -11.88 11.70
CA LEU A 170 -19.09 -11.61 12.09
C LEU A 170 -18.13 -11.78 10.90
N ARG A 171 -18.35 -12.79 10.05
CA ARG A 171 -17.59 -12.97 8.80
C ARG A 171 -17.72 -11.77 7.88
N ARG A 172 -18.94 -11.25 7.70
CA ARG A 172 -19.17 -10.02 6.92
C ARG A 172 -18.39 -8.82 7.49
N ARG A 173 -18.37 -8.66 8.82
CA ARG A 173 -17.59 -7.59 9.48
C ARG A 173 -16.08 -7.76 9.30
N VAL A 174 -15.56 -8.98 9.46
CA VAL A 174 -14.13 -9.27 9.25
C VAL A 174 -13.72 -8.99 7.80
N ARG A 175 -14.51 -9.43 6.81
CA ARG A 175 -14.26 -9.12 5.39
C ARG A 175 -14.23 -7.61 5.13
N HIS A 176 -15.14 -6.86 5.76
CA HIS A 176 -15.19 -5.40 5.61
C HIS A 176 -13.96 -4.73 6.25
N ALA A 177 -13.54 -5.18 7.43
CA ALA A 177 -12.32 -4.72 8.09
C ALA A 177 -11.06 -4.99 7.27
N GLU A 178 -10.91 -6.19 6.72
CA GLU A 178 -9.77 -6.53 5.87
C GLU A 178 -9.72 -5.69 4.59
N ARG A 179 -10.87 -5.46 3.92
CA ARG A 179 -10.92 -4.59 2.74
C ARG A 179 -10.54 -3.15 3.06
N PHE A 180 -11.07 -2.61 4.16
CA PHE A 180 -10.76 -1.25 4.58
C PHE A 180 -9.28 -1.11 4.96
N THR A 181 -8.75 -2.05 5.73
CA THR A 181 -7.34 -2.09 6.13
C THR A 181 -6.42 -2.19 4.91
N TRP A 182 -6.73 -3.05 3.96
CA TRP A 182 -5.97 -3.18 2.71
C TRP A 182 -6.01 -1.90 1.88
N ALA A 183 -7.17 -1.25 1.76
CA ALA A 183 -7.29 0.00 1.03
C ALA A 183 -6.49 1.15 1.67
N ALA A 184 -6.40 1.17 3.00
CA ALA A 184 -5.68 2.20 3.74
C ALA A 184 -4.16 1.96 3.82
N THR A 185 -3.72 0.72 4.02
CA THR A 185 -2.31 0.38 4.32
C THR A 185 -1.61 -0.40 3.21
N GLN A 186 -2.34 -0.85 2.18
CA GLN A 186 -1.84 -1.75 1.13
C GLN A 186 -1.18 -3.04 1.66
N GLY A 187 -1.59 -3.49 2.86
CA GLY A 187 -1.06 -4.69 3.50
C GLY A 187 0.21 -4.49 4.30
N VAL A 188 0.72 -3.26 4.38
CA VAL A 188 1.93 -2.94 5.15
C VAL A 188 1.61 -2.88 6.65
N ASN A 189 2.35 -3.65 7.43
CA ASN A 189 2.33 -3.55 8.89
C ASN A 189 3.27 -2.43 9.34
N GLU A 190 2.70 -1.27 9.66
CA GLU A 190 3.48 -0.07 10.05
C GLU A 190 4.36 -0.30 11.28
N GLU A 191 3.90 -1.07 12.28
CA GLU A 191 4.68 -1.33 13.51
C GLU A 191 5.93 -2.16 13.20
N GLU A 192 5.78 -3.19 12.36
CA GLU A 192 6.88 -4.07 11.95
C GLU A 192 7.86 -3.31 11.05
N LEU A 193 7.35 -2.52 10.10
CA LEU A 193 8.17 -1.65 9.26
C LEU A 193 9.01 -0.68 10.09
N LEU A 194 8.39 -0.01 11.07
CA LEU A 194 9.10 0.90 11.97
C LEU A 194 10.13 0.16 12.83
N SER A 195 9.81 -1.04 13.33
CA SER A 195 10.73 -1.80 14.18
C SER A 195 12.04 -2.22 13.49
N ASN A 196 12.03 -2.33 12.16
CA ASN A 196 13.21 -2.64 11.36
C ASN A 196 14.13 -1.42 11.13
N LEU A 197 13.67 -0.21 11.49
CA LEU A 197 14.43 1.03 11.29
C LEU A 197 15.18 1.42 12.58
N PRO A 198 16.35 2.10 12.45
CA PRO A 198 17.01 2.76 13.58
C PRO A 198 16.10 3.74 14.35
N GLU A 199 16.35 3.90 15.66
CA GLU A 199 15.49 4.70 16.56
C GLU A 199 15.40 6.18 16.18
N ASP A 200 16.47 6.76 15.63
CA ASP A 200 16.52 8.13 15.13
C ASP A 200 15.54 8.34 13.97
N ILE A 201 15.55 7.44 12.99
CA ILE A 201 14.64 7.47 11.84
C ILE A 201 13.20 7.22 12.30
N GLN A 202 12.98 6.26 13.21
CA GLN A 202 11.65 6.02 13.77
C GLN A 202 11.07 7.29 14.41
N ARG A 203 11.88 7.99 15.20
CA ARG A 203 11.47 9.23 15.88
C ARG A 203 11.09 10.31 14.87
N ASP A 204 11.89 10.50 13.82
CA ASP A 204 11.61 11.50 12.78
C ASP A 204 10.35 11.19 11.98
N ILE A 205 10.10 9.91 11.65
CA ILE A 205 8.86 9.47 11.01
C ILE A 205 7.65 9.74 11.92
N ARG A 206 7.73 9.40 13.20
CA ARG A 206 6.65 9.66 14.17
C ARG A 206 6.37 11.15 14.33
N ARG A 207 7.42 11.99 14.33
CA ARG A 207 7.28 13.46 14.32
C ARG A 207 6.64 13.97 13.04
N HIS A 208 6.89 13.34 11.90
CA HIS A 208 6.21 13.69 10.66
C HIS A 208 4.71 13.40 10.76
N PHE A 209 4.32 12.22 11.27
CA PHE A 209 2.92 11.89 11.53
C PHE A 209 2.25 12.85 12.52
N PHE A 210 2.99 13.37 13.50
CA PHE A 210 2.49 14.35 14.46
C PHE A 210 2.00 15.66 13.80
N ARG A 211 2.53 16.04 12.63
CA ARG A 211 2.03 17.23 11.91
C ARG A 211 0.54 17.10 11.55
N PHE A 212 0.06 15.87 11.32
CA PHE A 212 -1.35 15.58 11.08
C PHE A 212 -2.16 15.58 12.38
N LEU A 213 -1.54 15.23 13.51
CA LEU A 213 -2.13 15.26 14.86
C LEU A 213 -2.26 16.67 15.45
N ASN A 214 -1.61 17.69 14.88
CA ASN A 214 -1.78 19.09 15.32
C ASN A 214 -3.22 19.63 15.11
N ARG A 215 -4.10 18.84 14.48
CA ARG A 215 -5.54 19.08 14.42
C ARG A 215 -6.27 18.72 15.72
N VAL A 216 -5.67 17.89 16.58
CA VAL A 216 -6.25 17.51 17.86
C VAL A 216 -6.01 18.63 18.86
N ARG A 217 -7.11 19.20 19.34
CA ARG A 217 -7.09 20.37 20.25
C ARG A 217 -6.36 20.11 21.56
N LEU A 218 -6.26 18.85 21.97
CA LEU A 218 -5.56 18.46 23.19
C LEU A 218 -4.04 18.65 23.09
N PHE A 219 -3.45 18.43 21.91
CA PHE A 219 -1.99 18.47 21.73
C PHE A 219 -1.44 19.89 21.64
N THR A 220 -2.24 20.87 21.23
CA THR A 220 -1.81 22.28 21.14
C THR A 220 -1.52 22.92 22.50
N LEU A 221 -1.94 22.27 23.59
CA LEU A 221 -1.83 22.76 24.96
C LEU A 221 -0.69 22.11 25.74
N MET A 222 0.03 21.14 25.15
CA MET A 222 1.13 20.43 25.79
C MET A 222 2.49 20.91 25.26
N ASP A 223 3.51 20.87 26.12
CA ASP A 223 4.87 21.19 25.72
C ASP A 223 5.47 20.10 24.81
N TRP A 224 6.36 20.52 23.92
CA TRP A 224 7.05 19.66 22.94
C TRP A 224 7.64 18.35 23.50
N PRO A 225 8.33 18.34 24.66
CA PRO A 225 8.92 17.09 25.20
C PRO A 225 7.88 16.02 25.53
N ILE A 226 6.66 16.42 25.92
CA ILE A 226 5.57 15.51 26.29
C ILE A 226 4.88 15.00 25.04
N LEU A 227 4.68 15.90 24.09
CA LEU A 227 4.17 15.52 22.77
C LEU A 227 5.08 14.50 22.10
N ASP A 228 6.40 14.71 22.15
CA ASP A 228 7.39 13.78 21.60
C ASP A 228 7.30 12.41 22.29
N ALA A 229 7.17 12.38 23.61
CA ALA A 229 7.00 11.13 24.38
C ALA A 229 5.68 10.41 24.09
N ILE A 230 4.58 11.15 23.88
CA ILE A 230 3.29 10.58 23.48
C ILE A 230 3.39 10.03 22.05
N CYS A 231 3.98 10.78 21.12
CA CYS A 231 4.15 10.39 19.72
C CYS A 231 4.97 9.11 19.57
N ASP A 232 5.98 8.93 20.42
CA ASP A 232 6.77 7.70 20.47
C ASP A 232 5.93 6.46 20.84
N LYS A 233 4.77 6.64 21.48
CA LYS A 233 3.89 5.54 21.91
C LYS A 233 2.58 5.45 21.14
N LEU A 234 2.29 6.42 20.25
CA LEU A 234 1.10 6.39 19.42
C LEU A 234 1.20 5.32 18.33
N ARG A 235 0.11 4.58 18.13
CA ARG A 235 -0.03 3.55 17.09
C ARG A 235 -1.24 3.84 16.23
N GLN A 236 -1.11 3.73 14.92
CA GLN A 236 -2.24 3.87 14.02
C GLN A 236 -3.19 2.68 14.17
N ASN A 237 -4.50 2.94 14.16
CA ASN A 237 -5.51 1.89 14.19
C ASN A 237 -6.72 2.27 13.32
N LEU A 238 -7.34 1.25 12.73
CA LEU A 238 -8.46 1.40 11.79
C LEU A 238 -9.69 0.74 12.38
N TYR A 239 -10.81 1.48 12.40
CA TYR A 239 -12.08 0.98 12.86
C TYR A 239 -13.11 1.02 11.72
N ILE A 240 -13.88 -0.06 11.59
CA ILE A 240 -14.98 -0.10 10.61
C ILE A 240 -16.26 0.54 11.16
N SER A 241 -17.11 1.02 10.26
CA SER A 241 -18.46 1.48 10.61
C SER A 241 -19.26 0.43 11.41
N GLY A 242 -20.05 0.90 12.36
CA GLY A 242 -20.85 0.07 13.27
C GLY A 242 -20.07 -0.62 14.39
N SER A 243 -18.75 -0.43 14.47
CA SER A 243 -17.96 -0.98 15.58
C SER A 243 -18.04 -0.11 16.83
N ASP A 244 -18.17 -0.75 17.99
CA ASP A 244 -18.10 -0.10 19.29
C ASP A 244 -16.64 -0.10 19.76
N ILE A 245 -16.09 1.10 19.92
CA ILE A 245 -14.71 1.32 20.38
C ILE A 245 -14.64 1.18 21.90
N LEU A 246 -15.59 1.83 22.59
CA LEU A 246 -15.83 1.73 24.01
C LEU A 246 -17.28 1.28 24.19
N TYR A 247 -17.55 0.47 25.21
CA TYR A 247 -18.89 0.07 25.59
C TYR A 247 -19.10 0.37 27.06
N GLN A 248 -20.30 0.85 27.41
CA GLN A 248 -20.65 1.14 28.79
C GLN A 248 -20.47 -0.09 29.69
N GLY A 249 -19.84 0.10 30.86
CA GLY A 249 -19.48 -0.99 31.78
C GLY A 249 -18.20 -1.74 31.40
N GLY A 250 -17.64 -1.45 30.21
CA GLY A 250 -16.37 -2.01 29.76
C GLY A 250 -15.15 -1.30 30.34
N PRO A 251 -13.97 -1.92 30.27
CA PRO A 251 -12.73 -1.28 30.69
C PRO A 251 -12.26 -0.23 29.67
N VAL A 252 -11.84 0.93 30.16
CA VAL A 252 -11.14 1.95 29.36
C VAL A 252 -9.65 1.64 29.42
N ASP A 253 -9.12 0.99 28.39
CA ASP A 253 -7.72 0.54 28.31
C ASP A 253 -6.87 1.33 27.31
N LYS A 254 -7.48 2.30 26.64
CA LYS A 254 -6.85 3.09 25.57
C LYS A 254 -7.52 4.44 25.40
N MET A 255 -6.72 5.40 24.99
CA MET A 255 -7.12 6.72 24.55
C MET A 255 -6.94 6.82 23.04
N ILE A 256 -7.89 7.44 22.36
CA ILE A 256 -8.02 7.39 20.90
C ILE A 256 -8.16 8.81 20.35
N PHE A 257 -7.33 9.13 19.39
CA PHE A 257 -7.25 10.40 18.70
C PHE A 257 -7.83 10.25 17.30
N ILE A 258 -8.98 10.87 17.04
CA ILE A 258 -9.70 10.70 15.78
C ILE A 258 -9.04 11.58 14.72
N VAL A 259 -8.48 10.95 13.69
CA VAL A 259 -7.85 11.68 12.57
C VAL A 259 -8.88 11.94 11.49
N ARG A 260 -9.63 10.89 11.14
CA ARG A 260 -10.67 10.91 10.11
C ARG A 260 -11.82 9.99 10.48
N GLY A 261 -13.04 10.49 10.33
CA GLY A 261 -14.27 9.71 10.45
C GLY A 261 -15.20 10.27 11.51
N LYS A 262 -16.43 9.74 11.53
CA LYS A 262 -17.49 10.18 12.42
C LYS A 262 -17.82 9.08 13.41
N LEU A 263 -17.91 9.44 14.67
CA LEU A 263 -18.33 8.56 15.74
C LEU A 263 -19.48 9.20 16.51
N GLU A 264 -20.18 8.39 17.27
CA GLU A 264 -21.23 8.81 18.17
C GLU A 264 -20.93 8.28 19.56
N SER A 265 -20.97 9.18 20.54
CA SER A 265 -20.92 8.82 21.95
C SER A 265 -22.33 8.76 22.51
N ILE A 266 -22.65 7.64 23.13
CA ILE A 266 -23.96 7.32 23.70
C ILE A 266 -23.75 7.20 25.21
N SER A 267 -24.25 8.17 25.95
CA SER A 267 -24.18 8.19 27.41
C SER A 267 -25.18 7.21 28.03
N ALA A 268 -25.00 6.89 29.31
CA ALA A 268 -25.89 6.02 30.07
C ALA A 268 -27.36 6.49 30.12
N ASP A 269 -27.60 7.80 29.98
CA ASP A 269 -28.93 8.41 29.93
C ASP A 269 -29.56 8.38 28.52
N GLY A 270 -28.90 7.76 27.55
CA GLY A 270 -29.33 7.69 26.15
C GLY A 270 -29.01 8.96 25.35
N SER A 271 -28.38 9.98 25.95
CA SER A 271 -27.95 11.16 25.22
C SER A 271 -26.85 10.82 24.22
N ARG A 272 -26.96 11.39 23.02
CA ARG A 272 -26.03 11.15 21.91
C ARG A 272 -25.26 12.42 21.61
N ALA A 273 -23.93 12.33 21.60
CA ALA A 273 -23.04 13.42 21.22
C ALA A 273 -22.11 12.96 20.09
N PRO A 274 -22.09 13.67 18.95
CA PRO A 274 -21.21 13.32 17.83
C PRO A 274 -19.75 13.62 18.18
N LEU A 275 -18.85 12.78 17.68
CA LEU A 275 -17.40 12.97 17.71
C LEU A 275 -16.91 12.99 16.26
N GLN A 276 -15.99 13.91 15.96
CA GLN A 276 -15.48 14.15 14.62
C GLN A 276 -13.95 14.21 14.60
N ASP A 277 -13.39 14.44 13.42
CA ASP A 277 -11.96 14.66 13.19
C ASP A 277 -11.39 15.69 14.18
N GLY A 278 -10.31 15.33 14.90
CA GLY A 278 -9.66 16.16 15.91
C GLY A 278 -10.19 15.96 17.34
N ASP A 279 -11.31 15.26 17.52
CA ASP A 279 -11.80 14.89 18.84
C ASP A 279 -11.02 13.70 19.44
N VAL A 280 -11.13 13.57 20.75
CA VAL A 280 -10.49 12.53 21.53
C VAL A 280 -11.54 11.69 22.25
N CYS A 281 -11.25 10.40 22.39
CA CYS A 281 -12.07 9.44 23.10
C CYS A 281 -11.20 8.69 24.14
N GLY A 282 -11.74 8.39 25.31
CA GLY A 282 -10.98 7.76 26.40
C GLY A 282 -10.13 8.76 27.20
N GLU A 283 -10.40 10.06 27.07
CA GLU A 283 -9.73 11.12 27.83
C GLU A 283 -9.93 10.99 29.36
N GLU A 284 -10.95 10.26 29.79
CA GLU A 284 -11.18 9.88 31.19
C GLU A 284 -9.98 9.11 31.79
N LEU A 285 -9.23 8.38 30.96
CA LEU A 285 -8.06 7.61 31.37
C LEU A 285 -6.92 8.52 31.82
N LEU A 286 -6.66 9.60 31.06
CA LEU A 286 -5.63 10.58 31.39
C LEU A 286 -5.94 11.27 32.73
N THR A 287 -7.19 11.71 32.93
CA THR A 287 -7.61 12.33 34.19
C THR A 287 -7.45 11.35 35.35
N TRP A 288 -7.85 10.09 35.17
CA TRP A 288 -7.75 9.06 36.19
C TRP A 288 -6.29 8.85 36.65
N TYR A 289 -5.34 8.70 35.72
CA TYR A 289 -3.91 8.59 36.06
C TYR A 289 -3.36 9.83 36.76
N LEU A 290 -3.80 11.04 36.38
CA LEU A 290 -3.36 12.28 37.00
C LEU A 290 -3.88 12.45 38.44
N GLU A 291 -5.12 12.03 38.71
CA GLU A 291 -5.71 12.06 40.04
C GLU A 291 -5.09 11.00 40.96
N HIS A 292 -4.84 9.79 40.46
CA HIS A 292 -4.39 8.65 41.28
C HIS A 292 -2.87 8.55 41.46
N SER A 293 -2.07 9.21 40.62
CA SER A 293 -0.62 9.39 40.84
C SER A 293 -0.29 10.23 42.09
N SER A 294 -1.29 10.71 42.85
CA SER A 294 -1.13 11.63 43.99
C SER A 294 -0.94 10.94 45.35
N THR A 295 -0.89 9.60 45.44
CA THR A 295 -0.68 8.89 46.70
C THR A 295 0.69 8.22 46.81
N ASN A 296 1.68 8.98 47.29
CA ASN A 296 2.43 8.62 48.50
C ASN A 296 3.38 9.76 48.90
N LYS A 297 3.09 10.42 50.03
CA LYS A 297 4.09 11.21 50.78
C LYS A 297 5.12 10.30 51.48
N ASP A 298 4.88 8.99 51.53
CA ASP A 298 5.73 8.00 52.17
C ASP A 298 6.32 7.02 51.16
N GLY A 299 7.28 7.46 50.32
CA GLY A 299 8.35 6.67 49.65
C GLY A 299 8.07 5.32 48.94
N GLY A 300 6.86 4.77 48.97
CA GLY A 300 6.50 3.47 48.44
C GLY A 300 5.88 3.64 47.07
N LYS A 301 6.51 3.06 46.04
CA LYS A 301 5.92 2.93 44.70
C LYS A 301 4.62 2.13 44.82
N SER A 302 3.46 2.78 44.80
CA SER A 302 2.20 2.06 44.60
C SER A 302 2.22 1.55 43.16
N ARG A 303 2.47 0.24 43.01
CA ARG A 303 2.31 -0.44 41.71
C ARG A 303 0.81 -0.54 41.47
N PHE A 304 0.31 0.18 40.45
CA PHE A 304 -1.09 0.24 40.01
C PHE A 304 -1.56 -1.06 39.33
N HIS A 305 -1.31 -2.22 39.94
CA HIS A 305 -1.70 -3.49 39.35
C HIS A 305 -3.13 -3.84 39.80
N GLY A 306 -4.13 -3.55 38.96
CA GLY A 306 -5.46 -4.17 39.05
C GLY A 306 -6.69 -3.26 39.03
N MET A 307 -6.56 -1.93 39.20
CA MET A 307 -7.70 -1.01 39.16
C MET A 307 -7.93 -0.54 37.71
N ARG A 308 -9.02 -1.01 37.08
CA ARG A 308 -9.40 -0.64 35.70
C ARG A 308 -10.49 0.42 35.73
N LEU A 309 -10.26 1.52 35.01
CA LEU A 309 -11.30 2.51 34.76
C LEU A 309 -12.41 1.88 33.93
N VAL A 310 -13.67 2.12 34.32
CA VAL A 310 -14.85 1.59 33.64
C VAL A 310 -15.49 2.71 32.81
N ALA A 311 -15.82 2.40 31.56
CA ALA A 311 -16.46 3.31 30.63
C ALA A 311 -17.91 3.57 31.06
N ILE A 312 -18.28 4.83 31.16
CA ILE A 312 -19.66 5.24 31.51
C ILE A 312 -20.53 5.52 30.26
N ARG A 313 -19.95 5.34 29.08
CA ARG A 313 -20.57 5.60 27.76
C ARG A 313 -20.14 4.55 26.76
N THR A 314 -20.96 4.37 25.72
CA THR A 314 -20.60 3.59 24.53
C THR A 314 -20.17 4.56 23.44
N VAL A 315 -19.09 4.27 22.73
CA VAL A 315 -18.62 5.06 21.59
C VAL A 315 -18.61 4.18 20.35
N ARG A 316 -19.45 4.54 19.38
CA ARG A 316 -19.72 3.77 18.15
C ARG A 316 -19.23 4.50 16.92
N CYS A 317 -18.59 3.79 16.01
CA CYS A 317 -18.21 4.32 14.70
C CYS A 317 -19.43 4.43 13.78
N LEU A 318 -19.70 5.62 13.24
CA LEU A 318 -20.73 5.82 12.22
C LEU A 318 -20.15 5.54 10.82
N THR A 319 -18.93 5.98 10.56
CA THR A 319 -18.17 5.71 9.33
C THR A 319 -16.99 4.79 9.62
N ASN A 320 -16.23 4.43 8.57
CA ASN A 320 -14.88 3.93 8.81
C ASN A 320 -14.04 5.07 9.42
N VAL A 321 -13.20 4.75 10.39
CA VAL A 321 -12.45 5.70 11.20
C VAL A 321 -10.97 5.34 11.18
N GLU A 322 -10.16 6.35 10.90
CA GLU A 322 -8.71 6.33 11.06
C GLU A 322 -8.37 7.09 12.34
N ALA A 323 -7.67 6.43 13.25
CA ALA A 323 -7.34 7.02 14.54
C ALA A 323 -5.95 6.58 15.03
N PHE A 324 -5.34 7.40 15.86
CA PHE A 324 -4.19 6.97 16.64
C PHE A 324 -4.62 6.52 18.03
N VAL A 325 -3.98 5.49 18.54
CA VAL A 325 -4.30 4.86 19.82
C VAL A 325 -3.09 4.96 20.73
N LEU A 326 -3.33 5.41 21.96
CA LEU A 326 -2.38 5.37 23.07
C LEU A 326 -2.91 4.40 24.12
N ARG A 327 -2.16 3.33 24.41
CA ARG A 327 -2.60 2.32 25.40
C ARG A 327 -2.43 2.84 26.82
N ALA A 328 -3.22 2.31 27.75
CA ALA A 328 -3.12 2.64 29.17
C ALA A 328 -1.71 2.42 29.74
N SER A 329 -1.04 1.32 29.36
CA SER A 329 0.33 1.01 29.78
C SER A 329 1.34 2.08 29.35
N ASP A 330 1.16 2.63 28.16
CA ASP A 330 2.05 3.63 27.60
C ASP A 330 1.74 5.01 28.21
N LEU A 331 0.45 5.28 28.43
CA LEU A 331 0.00 6.48 29.11
C LEU A 331 0.47 6.52 30.57
N GLU A 332 0.51 5.39 31.27
CA GLU A 332 1.07 5.29 32.63
C GLU A 332 2.56 5.67 32.65
N GLN A 333 3.34 5.23 31.66
CA GLN A 333 4.75 5.61 31.54
C GLN A 333 4.92 7.12 31.30
N VAL A 334 4.17 7.68 30.34
CA VAL A 334 4.21 9.12 30.02
C VAL A 334 3.76 9.95 31.23
N THR A 335 2.66 9.57 31.88
CA THR A 335 2.15 10.29 33.05
C THR A 335 3.08 10.16 34.25
N GLY A 336 3.79 9.03 34.42
CA GLY A 336 4.83 8.87 35.42
C GLY A 336 6.03 9.80 35.21
N GLN A 337 6.49 9.93 33.96
CA GLN A 337 7.63 10.79 33.59
C GLN A 337 7.29 12.28 33.66
N PHE A 338 6.09 12.67 33.24
CA PHE A 338 5.68 14.08 33.08
C PHE A 338 4.55 14.51 34.01
N ALA A 339 4.35 13.80 35.14
CA ALA A 339 3.27 14.04 36.09
C ALA A 339 3.13 15.50 36.51
N ARG A 340 4.26 16.18 36.79
CA ARG A 340 4.28 17.58 37.26
C ARG A 340 3.72 18.54 36.23
N PHE A 341 4.03 18.32 34.94
CA PHE A 341 3.56 19.19 33.87
C PHE A 341 2.09 18.96 33.55
N LEU A 342 1.68 17.70 33.43
CA LEU A 342 0.29 17.34 33.15
C LEU A 342 -0.67 17.74 34.28
N ARG A 343 -0.16 17.96 35.50
CA ARG A 343 -0.89 18.53 36.64
C ARG A 343 -1.04 20.05 36.60
N ASN A 344 -0.43 20.74 35.64
CA ASN A 344 -0.64 22.18 35.49
C ASN A 344 -2.15 22.45 35.32
N PRO A 345 -2.76 23.29 36.18
CA PRO A 345 -4.20 23.54 36.15
C PRO A 345 -4.67 24.10 34.80
N ARG A 346 -3.80 24.73 34.01
CA ARG A 346 -4.11 25.15 32.64
C ARG A 346 -4.31 23.96 31.70
N VAL A 347 -3.43 22.97 31.78
CA VAL A 347 -3.47 21.76 30.95
C VAL A 347 -4.66 20.88 31.37
N GLN A 348 -4.86 20.67 32.67
CA GLN A 348 -6.03 19.94 33.19
C GLN A 348 -7.35 20.63 32.88
N GLY A 349 -7.38 21.96 33.03
CA GLY A 349 -8.52 22.78 32.65
C GLY A 349 -8.83 22.57 31.17
N ALA A 350 -7.84 22.69 30.31
CA ALA A 350 -8.06 22.56 28.88
C ALA A 350 -8.46 21.14 28.44
N ILE A 351 -7.89 20.08 29.05
CA ILE A 351 -8.39 18.69 28.87
C ILE A 351 -9.89 18.59 29.21
N ARG A 352 -10.30 19.19 30.33
CA ARG A 352 -11.68 19.14 30.82
C ARG A 352 -12.63 20.06 30.04
N TYR A 353 -12.16 21.21 29.54
CA TYR A 353 -12.99 22.16 28.81
C TYR A 353 -13.07 21.87 27.32
N GLU A 354 -12.07 21.22 26.72
CA GLU A 354 -12.05 20.93 25.28
C GLU A 354 -12.66 19.58 24.91
N SER A 355 -12.69 18.66 25.85
CA SER A 355 -13.34 17.37 25.68
C SER A 355 -14.88 17.51 25.51
N PRO A 356 -15.46 16.97 24.42
CA PRO A 356 -16.91 16.87 24.25
C PRO A 356 -17.60 16.09 25.39
N TYR A 357 -16.90 15.10 25.95
CA TYR A 357 -17.39 14.28 27.07
C TYR A 357 -17.61 15.12 28.34
N TRP A 358 -16.61 15.89 28.77
CA TRP A 358 -16.71 16.70 29.97
C TRP A 358 -17.72 17.85 29.83
N ARG A 359 -17.86 18.43 28.63
CA ARG A 359 -18.93 19.41 28.31
C ARG A 359 -20.32 18.82 28.52
N THR A 360 -20.54 17.59 28.03
CA THR A 360 -21.81 16.88 28.18
C THR A 360 -22.12 16.60 29.65
N ILE A 361 -21.14 16.15 30.44
CA ILE A 361 -21.31 15.93 31.89
C ILE A 361 -21.60 17.23 32.64
N ALA A 362 -20.86 18.30 32.33
CA ALA A 362 -21.06 19.61 32.96
C ALA A 362 -22.47 20.14 32.66
N ALA A 363 -22.93 20.06 31.40
CA ALA A 363 -24.27 20.44 31.01
C ALA A 363 -25.33 19.62 31.76
N ALA A 364 -25.18 18.29 31.85
CA ALA A 364 -26.10 17.43 32.58
C ALA A 364 -26.18 17.80 34.07
N ARG A 365 -25.04 18.04 34.73
CA ARG A 365 -25.01 18.47 36.14
C ARG A 365 -25.68 19.83 36.35
N ILE A 366 -25.41 20.80 35.47
CA ILE A 366 -26.05 22.12 35.50
C ILE A 366 -27.57 21.98 35.31
N GLN A 367 -28.02 21.15 34.36
CA GLN A 367 -29.44 20.91 34.12
C GLN A 367 -30.12 20.26 35.33
N VAL A 368 -29.49 19.27 35.99
CA VAL A 368 -30.02 18.64 37.20
C VAL A 368 -30.12 19.66 38.34
N ALA A 369 -29.07 20.43 38.58
CA ALA A 369 -29.07 21.47 39.62
C ALA A 369 -30.14 22.54 39.35
N TRP A 370 -30.31 22.97 38.10
CA TRP A 370 -31.34 23.91 37.68
C TRP A 370 -32.75 23.35 37.87
N ARG A 371 -33.00 22.08 37.48
CA ARG A 371 -34.28 21.40 37.72
C ARG A 371 -34.60 21.30 39.21
N TYR A 372 -33.61 20.98 40.05
CA TYR A 372 -33.76 20.95 41.50
C TYR A 372 -34.10 22.33 42.07
N ARG A 373 -33.37 23.38 41.67
CA ARG A 373 -33.65 24.77 42.06
C ARG A 373 -35.06 25.20 41.64
N LYS A 374 -35.48 24.88 40.42
CA LYS A 374 -36.83 25.19 39.90
C LYS A 374 -37.92 24.48 40.71
N ARG A 375 -37.71 23.21 41.11
CA ARG A 375 -38.63 22.49 42.00
C ARG A 375 -38.72 23.13 43.39
N ARG A 376 -37.59 23.58 43.96
CA ARG A 376 -37.57 24.29 45.24
C ARG A 376 -38.32 25.62 45.18
N LEU A 377 -38.11 26.41 44.12
CA LEU A 377 -38.82 27.68 43.93
C LEU A 377 -40.34 27.46 43.80
N LYS A 378 -40.77 26.47 43.01
CA LYS A 378 -42.20 26.10 42.91
C LYS A 378 -42.80 25.64 44.24
N ARG A 379 -42.05 24.92 45.08
CA ARG A 379 -42.52 24.52 46.43
C ARG A 379 -42.63 25.73 47.36
N ALA A 380 -41.67 26.65 47.32
CA ALA A 380 -41.69 27.87 48.12
C ALA A 380 -42.84 28.82 47.73
N GLU A 381 -43.17 28.87 46.44
CA GLU A 381 -44.31 29.64 45.92
C GLU A 381 -45.65 29.02 46.33
N LYS A 382 -45.75 27.69 46.35
CA LYS A 382 -46.95 26.96 46.79
C LYS A 382 -47.16 26.96 48.32
N SER A 383 -46.11 27.24 49.10
CA SER A 383 -46.16 27.35 50.56
C SER A 383 -46.40 28.78 51.05
N ARG A 384 -46.59 29.76 50.16
CA ARG A 384 -47.05 31.10 50.55
C ARG A 384 -48.57 31.04 50.80
N PRO A 385 -49.09 31.44 51.98
CA PRO A 385 -50.53 31.55 52.19
C PRO A 385 -51.10 32.57 51.21
N SER A 386 -52.26 32.27 50.63
CA SER A 386 -53.06 33.24 49.88
C SER A 386 -53.54 34.32 50.85
N GLU A 387 -52.95 35.52 50.79
CA GLU A 387 -53.57 36.71 51.37
C GLU A 387 -54.84 37.04 50.57
N GLU A 388 -55.99 36.94 51.23
CA GLU A 388 -57.27 37.45 50.72
C GLU A 388 -57.21 38.98 50.56
N PRO A 389 -57.73 39.55 49.46
CA PRO A 389 -57.81 40.99 49.29
C PRO A 389 -59.09 41.52 49.92
N GLY A 390 -58.99 42.22 51.06
CA GLY A 390 -60.12 43.01 51.55
C GLY A 390 -60.03 43.57 52.96
N ARG A 391 -59.38 44.73 53.14
CA ARG A 391 -59.93 45.81 53.98
C ARG A 391 -59.25 47.16 53.73
N ILE A 392 -60.08 48.15 53.39
CA ILE A 392 -59.77 49.57 53.18
C ILE A 392 -59.28 50.20 54.50
N PRO A 393 -58.27 51.09 54.50
CA PRO A 393 -57.85 51.77 55.73
C PRO A 393 -58.89 52.82 56.12
N GLY A 394 -59.55 52.59 57.25
CA GLY A 394 -60.43 53.55 57.89
C GLY A 394 -59.65 54.72 58.48
N THR A 395 -60.12 55.92 58.14
CA THR A 395 -59.84 57.21 58.75
C THR A 395 -59.79 57.15 60.28
N CYS A 396 -58.76 57.72 60.90
CA CYS A 396 -58.77 58.08 62.32
C CYS A 396 -58.70 59.60 62.43
N SER A 397 -59.82 60.21 62.80
CA SER A 397 -59.95 61.62 63.13
C SER A 397 -59.43 61.89 64.56
N GLN A 398 -59.01 63.13 64.76
CA GLN A 398 -58.48 63.75 65.98
C GLN A 398 -59.45 63.75 67.17
N TYR A 399 -58.89 63.95 68.37
CA TYR A 399 -59.34 64.69 69.58
C TYR A 399 -58.77 63.97 70.83
N ALA A 400 -58.26 64.55 71.92
CA ALA A 400 -57.64 65.82 72.32
C ALA A 400 -57.22 65.66 73.80
N PHE A 401 -56.16 66.38 74.23
CA PHE A 401 -55.88 66.98 75.57
C PHE A 401 -55.89 66.09 76.86
N GLN A 402 -54.75 65.87 77.55
CA GLN A 402 -53.96 66.70 78.52
C GLN A 402 -54.20 66.21 79.99
N PRO A 403 -53.45 66.65 81.04
CA PRO A 403 -52.01 66.97 81.21
C PRO A 403 -51.39 66.37 82.52
N GLY A 404 -50.08 66.56 82.74
CA GLY A 404 -49.56 66.94 84.06
C GLY A 404 -48.55 66.06 84.84
N GLN A 405 -47.35 66.64 85.01
CA GLN A 405 -46.50 66.72 86.24
C GLN A 405 -45.41 65.68 86.62
N ARG A 406 -44.23 66.30 86.90
CA ARG A 406 -43.08 65.98 87.78
C ARG A 406 -42.03 64.97 87.28
N GLY A 407 -40.73 65.29 87.29
CA GLY A 407 -40.03 66.47 87.81
C GLY A 407 -38.60 66.58 87.28
#